data_AF-A0A7W6NR26-F1
#
_entry.id   AF-A0A7W6NR26-F1
#
_cell.length_a   1.000
_cell.length_b   1.000
_cell.length_c   1.000
_cell.angle_alpha   90.00
_cell.angle_beta   90.00
_cell.angle_gamma   90.00
#
_symmetry.space_group_name_H-M   'P 1'
#
loop_
_entity.id
_entity.type
_entity.pdbx_description
1 polymer ?
#
loop_
_entity_poly.entity_id
_entity_poly.type
_entity_poly.pdbx_seq_one_letter_code
_entity_poly.pdbx_strand_id
1 'polypeptide(L)'
;MRGEVLSFDEAAGEGSILGIDGAVYRFTAAAVRSLSPLERGQRVEFSTGADRQALEIDAIHPTIVTEQISHGQFDLGRVIQRTFKSIGDNAAVFFGAAVILVGLPSTLTVLGGGSALTASSPTNVLLVIVGSVLSLVGIYVLQGMVVKAAVNGFHGKKTAFGDAFDAGVRMMLPLLGLAIIAGLGTGLGMILLIVPGLILAVLWVVAAPSVVVEKRGVFESLQRSRDLTRGHRWPVFGLLMIYFVLSWVIGFAVGGLSIAAGGTFTGGSSNLLVDIITGPLVNVVSGVVASAGVAALYYELRTAKEGVGSNELLSVFD
;
A
#
# COMPACT_ATOMS: atom_id res chain seq x y z
N MET A 1 44.58 -3.60 -0.44
CA MET A 1 44.27 -2.20 -0.79
C MET A 1 43.40 -2.19 -2.03
N ARG A 2 42.49 -1.22 -2.17
CA ARG A 2 41.59 -1.14 -3.34
C ARG A 2 42.04 -0.02 -4.26
N GLY A 3 41.76 -0.17 -5.55
CA GLY A 3 42.07 0.84 -6.55
C GLY A 3 41.39 0.59 -7.88
N GLU A 4 41.68 1.45 -8.84
CA GLU A 4 41.15 1.42 -10.20
C GLU A 4 42.30 1.37 -11.21
N VAL A 5 42.21 0.47 -12.20
CA VAL A 5 43.24 0.32 -13.23
C VAL A 5 43.26 1.56 -14.13
N LEU A 6 44.36 2.31 -14.12
CA LEU A 6 44.54 3.51 -14.94
C LEU A 6 44.95 3.18 -16.37
N SER A 7 45.82 2.18 -16.52
CA SER A 7 46.34 1.69 -17.79
C SER A 7 46.88 0.29 -17.63
N PHE A 8 46.70 -0.54 -18.65
CA PHE A 8 47.37 -1.84 -18.78
C PHE A 8 47.78 -2.00 -20.23
N ASP A 9 49.08 -2.17 -20.47
CA ASP A 9 49.64 -2.47 -21.78
C ASP A 9 49.99 -3.97 -21.81
N GLU A 10 49.17 -4.74 -22.52
CA GLU A 10 49.31 -6.19 -22.62
C GLU A 10 50.58 -6.59 -23.41
N ALA A 11 51.04 -5.76 -24.34
CA ALA A 11 52.25 -6.04 -25.13
C ALA A 11 53.53 -5.77 -24.32
N ALA A 12 53.52 -4.74 -23.46
CA ALA A 12 54.62 -4.43 -22.56
C ALA A 12 54.57 -5.24 -21.24
N GLY A 13 53.41 -5.80 -20.89
CA GLY A 13 53.21 -6.55 -19.65
C GLY A 13 53.25 -5.66 -18.39
N GLU A 14 53.00 -4.35 -18.53
CA GLU A 14 53.06 -3.37 -17.46
C GLU A 14 51.76 -2.55 -17.36
N GLY A 15 51.40 -2.15 -16.14
CA GLY A 15 50.22 -1.35 -15.89
C GLY A 15 50.34 -0.48 -14.65
N SER A 16 49.34 0.37 -14.46
CA SER A 16 49.22 1.24 -13.30
C SER A 16 47.82 1.24 -12.70
N ILE A 17 47.75 1.33 -11.37
CA ILE A 17 46.51 1.35 -10.57
C ILE A 17 46.52 2.64 -9.75
N LEU A 18 45.40 3.36 -9.73
CA LEU A 18 45.14 4.43 -8.79
C LEU A 18 44.59 3.85 -7.49
N GLY A 19 45.36 3.92 -6.41
CA GLY A 19 44.89 3.54 -5.08
C GLY A 19 43.83 4.50 -4.55
N ILE A 20 43.00 4.01 -3.63
CA ILE A 20 42.02 4.84 -2.89
C ILE A 20 42.65 5.96 -2.07
N ASP A 21 43.95 5.89 -1.80
CA ASP A 21 44.76 6.92 -1.15
C ASP A 21 45.23 8.03 -2.12
N GLY A 22 44.89 7.91 -3.40
CA GLY A 22 45.28 8.85 -4.46
C GLY A 22 46.69 8.63 -5.01
N ALA A 23 47.41 7.61 -4.56
CA ALA A 23 48.73 7.27 -5.08
C ALA A 23 48.64 6.32 -6.28
N VAL A 24 49.60 6.43 -7.20
CA VAL A 24 49.71 5.53 -8.37
C VAL A 24 50.66 4.39 -8.04
N TYR A 25 50.17 3.17 -8.22
CA TYR A 25 50.91 1.93 -8.03
C TYR A 25 51.20 1.28 -9.38
N ARG A 26 52.43 0.80 -9.59
CA ARG A 26 52.81 0.10 -10.83
C ARG A 26 52.71 -1.41 -10.64
N PHE A 27 52.31 -2.13 -11.68
CA PHE A 27 52.26 -3.58 -11.65
C PHE A 27 52.74 -4.19 -12.96
N THR A 28 53.16 -5.46 -12.90
CA THR A 28 53.49 -6.28 -14.06
C THR A 28 52.41 -7.35 -14.25
N ALA A 29 52.27 -7.88 -15.47
CA ALA A 29 51.29 -8.91 -15.79
C ALA A 29 51.42 -10.16 -14.89
N ALA A 30 52.61 -10.47 -14.38
CA ALA A 30 52.86 -11.56 -13.45
C ALA A 30 52.19 -11.38 -12.07
N ALA A 31 51.84 -10.14 -11.69
CA ALA A 31 51.17 -9.85 -10.43
C ALA A 31 49.65 -10.04 -10.50
N VAL A 32 49.08 -10.20 -11.70
CA VAL A 32 47.64 -10.34 -11.94
C VAL A 32 47.21 -11.79 -11.73
N ARG A 33 46.31 -12.03 -10.78
CA ARG A 33 45.76 -13.36 -10.47
C ARG A 33 44.42 -13.65 -11.16
N SER A 34 43.82 -12.67 -11.83
CA SER A 34 42.58 -12.86 -12.58
C SER A 34 42.80 -13.65 -13.87
N LEU A 35 41.85 -14.54 -14.19
CA LEU A 35 41.85 -15.36 -15.41
C LEU A 35 41.64 -14.56 -16.71
N SER A 36 41.22 -13.29 -16.60
CA SER A 36 40.98 -12.38 -17.71
C SER A 36 41.92 -11.16 -17.62
N PRO A 37 42.36 -10.60 -18.76
CA PRO A 37 43.17 -9.39 -18.79
C PRO A 37 42.41 -8.22 -18.14
N LEU A 38 43.14 -7.36 -17.43
CA LEU A 38 42.57 -6.21 -16.72
C LEU A 38 42.21 -5.09 -17.70
N GLU A 39 41.02 -4.53 -17.56
CA GLU A 39 40.55 -3.40 -18.37
C GLU A 39 40.77 -2.06 -17.66
N ARG A 40 40.96 -0.98 -18.43
CA ARG A 40 41.04 0.38 -17.89
C ARG A 40 39.72 0.76 -17.20
N GLY A 41 39.80 1.27 -15.99
CA GLY A 41 38.64 1.59 -15.15
C GLY A 41 38.12 0.43 -14.31
N GLN A 42 38.71 -0.77 -14.45
CA GLN A 42 38.33 -1.92 -13.64
C GLN A 42 38.79 -1.73 -12.20
N ARG A 43 37.89 -2.02 -11.25
CA ARG A 43 38.21 -2.01 -9.83
C ARG A 43 38.95 -3.28 -9.44
N VAL A 44 40.01 -3.12 -8.67
CA VAL A 44 40.90 -4.22 -8.27
C VAL A 44 41.22 -4.13 -6.79
N GLU A 45 41.47 -5.29 -6.20
CA GLU A 45 42.07 -5.43 -4.88
C GLU A 45 43.51 -5.91 -5.05
N PHE A 46 44.45 -5.27 -4.37
CA PHE A 46 45.88 -5.55 -4.50
C PHE A 46 46.62 -5.34 -3.18
N SER A 47 47.69 -6.09 -2.97
CA SER A 47 48.64 -5.93 -1.89
C SER A 47 49.72 -4.91 -2.27
N THR A 48 50.15 -4.06 -1.32
CA THR A 48 51.18 -3.04 -1.58
C THR A 48 52.57 -3.62 -1.31
N GLY A 49 53.42 -3.66 -2.33
CA GLY A 49 54.85 -3.99 -2.21
C GLY A 49 55.73 -2.77 -1.92
N ALA A 50 57.04 -3.00 -1.83
CA ALA A 50 58.02 -1.91 -1.76
C ALA A 50 57.94 -1.02 -3.01
N ASP A 51 58.26 0.27 -2.87
CA ASP A 51 58.36 1.22 -3.99
C ASP A 51 57.07 1.41 -4.80
N ARG A 52 55.91 1.38 -4.13
CA ARG A 52 54.57 1.54 -4.75
C ARG A 52 54.30 0.51 -5.86
N GLN A 53 54.75 -0.72 -5.66
CA GLN A 53 54.34 -1.84 -6.51
C GLN A 53 53.02 -2.42 -6.04
N ALA A 54 52.10 -2.71 -6.97
CA ALA A 54 50.90 -3.49 -6.69
C ALA A 54 51.19 -4.97 -6.96
N LEU A 55 50.99 -5.80 -5.93
CA LEU A 55 51.21 -7.24 -5.92
C LEU A 55 49.87 -7.95 -5.67
N GLU A 56 49.74 -9.21 -6.09
CA GLU A 56 48.53 -10.03 -5.86
C GLU A 56 47.24 -9.32 -6.28
N ILE A 57 47.16 -8.94 -7.55
CA ILE A 57 46.04 -8.14 -8.08
C ILE A 57 44.90 -9.08 -8.44
N ASP A 58 43.81 -8.95 -7.70
CA ASP A 58 42.56 -9.63 -7.97
C ASP A 58 41.54 -8.65 -8.55
N ALA A 59 41.03 -9.00 -9.74
CA ALA A 59 39.93 -8.28 -10.34
C ALA A 59 38.70 -8.37 -9.43
N ILE A 60 38.24 -7.22 -8.93
CA ILE A 60 36.91 -7.14 -8.33
C ILE A 60 35.96 -7.20 -9.51
N HIS A 61 35.59 -8.42 -9.89
CA HIS A 61 34.39 -8.60 -10.66
C HIS A 61 33.31 -7.95 -9.83
N PRO A 62 32.56 -6.95 -10.35
CA PRO A 62 31.25 -6.76 -9.77
C PRO A 62 30.66 -8.16 -9.82
N THR A 63 30.33 -8.73 -8.66
CA THR A 63 29.31 -9.75 -8.67
C THR A 63 28.21 -9.05 -9.45
N ILE A 64 28.01 -9.44 -10.71
CA ILE A 64 26.72 -9.29 -11.32
C ILE A 64 25.92 -10.24 -10.43
N VAL A 65 25.55 -9.74 -9.25
CA VAL A 65 24.32 -10.10 -8.63
C VAL A 65 23.41 -9.68 -9.76
N THR A 66 23.07 -10.67 -10.59
CA THR A 66 21.82 -10.67 -11.28
C THR A 66 20.78 -10.78 -10.16
N GLU A 67 20.75 -9.80 -9.24
CA GLU A 67 19.53 -9.11 -8.96
C GLU A 67 19.16 -8.64 -10.35
N GLN A 68 18.42 -9.53 -11.03
CA GLN A 68 17.34 -9.04 -11.83
C GLN A 68 16.74 -7.95 -10.97
N ILE A 69 17.01 -6.70 -11.34
CA ILE A 69 16.12 -5.61 -11.04
C ILE A 69 14.86 -6.06 -11.77
N SER A 70 14.12 -6.96 -11.13
CA SER A 70 12.73 -7.21 -11.40
C SER A 70 12.16 -5.83 -11.21
N HIS A 71 11.95 -5.10 -12.31
CA HIS A 71 11.04 -3.98 -12.34
C HIS A 71 9.84 -4.46 -11.55
N GLY A 72 9.71 -3.99 -10.31
CA GLY A 72 9.07 -4.77 -9.24
C GLY A 72 7.77 -5.36 -9.74
N GLN A 73 7.79 -6.64 -10.14
CA GLN A 73 6.60 -7.20 -10.78
C GLN A 73 5.49 -7.12 -9.73
N PHE A 74 4.36 -6.53 -10.13
CA PHE A 74 3.22 -6.41 -9.26
C PHE A 74 2.86 -7.79 -8.71
N ASP A 75 2.94 -7.95 -7.40
CA ASP A 75 2.65 -9.21 -6.73
C ASP A 75 1.42 -9.06 -5.84
N LEU A 76 0.33 -9.71 -6.27
CA LEU A 76 -0.93 -9.75 -5.55
C LEU A 76 -0.77 -10.36 -4.14
N GLY A 77 0.05 -11.41 -4.01
CA GLY A 77 0.32 -12.05 -2.72
C GLY A 77 1.02 -11.10 -1.75
N ARG A 78 1.93 -10.29 -2.27
CA ARG A 78 2.61 -9.23 -1.50
C ARG A 78 1.64 -8.15 -1.03
N VAL A 79 0.66 -7.76 -1.85
CA VAL A 79 -0.40 -6.82 -1.44
C VAL A 79 -1.17 -7.39 -0.24
N ILE A 80 -1.65 -8.63 -0.36
CA ILE A 80 -2.41 -9.30 0.70
C ILE A 80 -1.59 -9.42 1.99
N GLN A 81 -0.34 -9.88 1.89
CA GLN A 81 0.56 -9.99 3.03
C GLN A 81 0.79 -8.64 3.71
N ARG A 82 1.00 -7.57 2.94
CA ARG A 82 1.16 -6.21 3.48
C ARG A 82 -0.10 -5.69 4.14
N THR A 83 -1.28 -6.01 3.60
CA THR A 83 -2.56 -5.67 4.23
C THR A 83 -2.66 -6.29 5.61
N PHE A 84 -2.49 -7.61 5.73
CA PHE A 84 -2.57 -8.30 7.02
C PHE A 84 -1.46 -7.89 7.99
N LYS A 85 -0.24 -7.67 7.48
CA LYS A 85 0.87 -7.14 8.29
C LYS A 85 0.55 -5.75 8.84
N SER A 86 0.05 -4.84 8.00
CA SER A 86 -0.33 -3.49 8.41
C SER A 86 -1.43 -3.50 9.48
N ILE A 87 -2.43 -4.38 9.31
CA ILE A 87 -3.48 -4.59 10.31
C ILE A 87 -2.89 -5.12 11.61
N GLY A 88 -2.00 -6.12 11.56
CA GLY A 88 -1.35 -6.68 12.74
C GLY A 88 -0.49 -5.66 13.51
N ASP A 89 0.31 -4.87 12.79
CA ASP A 89 1.24 -3.90 13.38
C ASP A 89 0.51 -2.76 14.13
N ASN A 90 -0.72 -2.43 13.74
CA ASN A 90 -1.51 -1.33 14.32
C ASN A 90 -2.93 -1.75 14.75
N ALA A 91 -3.13 -3.03 15.09
CA ALA A 91 -4.46 -3.61 15.32
C ALA A 91 -5.28 -2.83 16.34
N ALA A 92 -4.68 -2.45 17.48
CA ALA A 92 -5.37 -1.69 18.53
C ALA A 92 -5.87 -0.32 18.03
N VAL A 93 -5.07 0.38 17.22
CA VAL A 93 -5.45 1.68 16.66
C VAL A 93 -6.54 1.51 15.62
N PHE A 94 -6.42 0.52 14.73
CA PHE A 94 -7.38 0.30 13.63
C PHE A 94 -8.73 -0.18 14.13
N PHE A 95 -8.76 -1.23 14.96
CA PHE A 95 -10.00 -1.75 15.51
C PHE A 95 -10.61 -0.80 16.54
N GLY A 96 -9.80 -0.15 17.38
CA GLY A 96 -10.30 0.87 18.31
C GLY A 96 -10.95 2.04 17.57
N ALA A 97 -10.28 2.58 16.54
CA ALA A 97 -10.84 3.63 15.71
C ALA A 97 -12.08 3.16 14.95
N ALA A 98 -12.06 1.98 14.34
CA ALA A 98 -13.18 1.46 13.59
C ALA A 98 -14.42 1.23 14.47
N VAL A 99 -14.25 0.73 15.70
CA VAL A 99 -15.36 0.58 16.65
C VAL A 99 -15.95 1.93 16.99
N ILE A 100 -15.13 2.93 17.32
CA ILE A 100 -15.62 4.25 17.73
C ILE A 100 -16.26 5.01 16.56
N LEU A 101 -15.60 5.01 15.41
CA LEU A 101 -15.97 5.85 14.26
C LEU A 101 -17.03 5.20 13.37
N VAL A 102 -17.04 3.87 13.26
CA VAL A 102 -17.95 3.17 12.34
C VAL A 102 -18.92 2.28 13.11
N GLY A 103 -18.40 1.47 14.03
CA GLY A 103 -19.18 0.50 14.79
C GLY A 103 -20.29 1.15 15.62
N LEU A 104 -19.93 2.04 16.56
CA LEU A 104 -20.88 2.70 17.45
C LEU A 104 -21.95 3.50 16.66
N PRO A 105 -21.60 4.36 15.67
CA PRO A 105 -22.60 5.00 14.83
C PRO A 105 -23.52 4.03 14.08
N SER A 106 -22.98 2.90 13.62
CA SER A 106 -23.79 1.92 12.88
C SER A 106 -24.86 1.25 13.76
N THR A 107 -24.68 1.19 15.08
CA THR A 107 -25.74 0.70 16.00
C THR A 107 -27.02 1.54 15.91
N LEU A 108 -26.90 2.85 15.68
CA LEU A 108 -28.06 3.73 15.50
C LEU A 108 -28.84 3.38 14.23
N THR A 109 -28.12 3.01 13.15
CA THR A 109 -28.76 2.57 11.91
C THR A 109 -29.51 1.26 12.08
N VAL A 110 -28.93 0.31 12.84
CA VAL A 110 -29.57 -0.97 13.16
C VAL A 110 -30.80 -0.75 14.05
N LEU A 111 -30.69 0.07 15.09
CA LEU A 111 -31.80 0.39 16.00
C LEU A 111 -32.96 1.08 15.27
N GLY A 112 -32.65 2.08 14.45
CA GLY A 112 -33.65 2.80 13.67
C GLY A 112 -34.28 1.92 12.59
N GLY A 113 -33.47 1.16 11.85
CA GLY A 113 -33.93 0.27 10.77
C GLY A 113 -34.77 -0.89 11.26
N GLY A 114 -34.32 -1.60 12.31
CA GLY A 114 -35.05 -2.72 12.91
C GLY A 114 -36.41 -2.28 13.48
N SER A 115 -36.48 -1.08 14.07
CA SER A 115 -37.72 -0.53 14.62
C SER A 115 -38.65 0.02 13.54
N ALA A 116 -38.12 0.52 12.41
CA ALA A 116 -38.92 1.05 11.30
C ALA A 116 -39.74 -0.04 10.57
N LEU A 117 -39.28 -1.30 10.61
CA LEU A 117 -39.97 -2.44 10.01
C LEU A 117 -41.23 -2.87 10.77
N THR A 118 -41.31 -2.57 12.07
CA THR A 118 -42.44 -2.92 12.93
C THR A 118 -43.36 -1.71 13.17
N ALA A 119 -42.79 -0.51 13.29
CA ALA A 119 -43.53 0.75 13.35
C ALA A 119 -42.66 1.91 12.82
N SER A 120 -43.00 2.46 11.66
CA SER A 120 -42.32 3.64 11.14
C SER A 120 -42.67 4.87 11.98
N SER A 121 -41.71 5.34 12.79
CA SER A 121 -41.78 6.56 13.59
C SER A 121 -40.76 7.58 13.08
N PRO A 122 -41.04 8.91 13.16
CA PRO A 122 -40.05 9.94 12.86
C PRO A 122 -38.73 9.76 13.62
N THR A 123 -38.78 9.24 14.85
CA THR A 123 -37.59 8.94 15.66
C THR A 123 -36.72 7.85 15.02
N ASN A 124 -37.33 6.79 14.49
CA ASN A 124 -36.61 5.69 13.85
C ASN A 124 -35.92 6.17 12.57
N VAL A 125 -36.60 7.01 11.80
CA VAL A 125 -36.03 7.66 10.60
C VAL A 125 -34.84 8.54 10.98
N LEU A 126 -34.98 9.35 12.04
CA LEU A 126 -33.89 10.21 12.53
C LEU A 126 -32.68 9.39 12.98
N LEU A 127 -32.88 8.28 13.70
CA LEU A 127 -31.80 7.38 14.12
C LEU A 127 -31.04 6.79 12.93
N VAL A 128 -31.75 6.37 11.87
CA VAL A 128 -31.12 5.88 10.64
C VAL A 128 -30.30 7.00 10.00
N ILE A 129 -30.87 8.18 9.80
CA ILE A 129 -30.17 9.30 9.15
C ILE A 129 -28.91 9.68 9.94
N VAL A 130 -29.04 9.91 11.25
CA VAL A 130 -27.92 10.31 12.11
C VAL A 130 -26.85 9.21 12.14
N GLY A 131 -27.26 7.95 12.32
CA GLY A 131 -26.35 6.81 12.28
C GLY A 131 -25.59 6.71 10.97
N SER A 132 -26.28 6.85 9.83
CA SER A 132 -25.68 6.78 8.50
C SER A 132 -24.70 7.93 8.26
N VAL A 133 -25.05 9.15 8.65
CA VAL A 133 -24.16 10.32 8.52
C VAL A 133 -22.91 10.15 9.38
N LEU A 134 -23.07 9.74 10.64
CA LEU A 134 -21.93 9.51 11.54
C LEU A 134 -21.04 8.35 11.07
N SER A 135 -21.62 7.24 10.61
CA SER A 135 -20.86 6.13 10.01
C SER A 135 -20.13 6.54 8.73
N LEU A 136 -20.76 7.38 7.89
CA LEU A 136 -20.15 7.90 6.67
C LEU A 136 -18.95 8.80 6.98
N VAL A 137 -19.10 9.71 7.94
CA VAL A 137 -17.99 10.55 8.41
C VAL A 137 -16.88 9.67 8.99
N GLY A 138 -17.25 8.72 9.84
CA GLY A 138 -16.32 7.84 10.51
C GLY A 138 -15.51 6.95 9.57
N ILE A 139 -16.11 6.44 8.49
CA ILE A 139 -15.39 5.59 7.54
C ILE A 139 -14.32 6.36 6.76
N TYR A 140 -14.56 7.63 6.41
CA TYR A 140 -13.54 8.46 5.74
C TYR A 140 -12.43 8.90 6.69
N VAL A 141 -12.77 9.21 7.94
CA VAL A 141 -11.75 9.48 8.98
C VAL A 141 -10.90 8.22 9.20
N LEU A 142 -11.52 7.05 9.36
CA LEU A 142 -10.84 5.77 9.49
C LEU A 142 -9.92 5.49 8.29
N GLN A 143 -10.39 5.76 7.07
CA GLN A 143 -9.58 5.58 5.87
C GLN A 143 -8.32 6.46 5.90
N GLY A 144 -8.44 7.73 6.29
CA GLY A 144 -7.29 8.63 6.47
C GLY A 144 -6.34 8.15 7.58
N MET A 145 -6.88 7.67 8.71
CA MET A 145 -6.10 7.08 9.81
C MET A 145 -5.27 5.88 9.34
N VAL A 146 -5.89 4.94 8.64
CA VAL A 146 -5.25 3.70 8.18
C VAL A 146 -4.18 3.99 7.14
N VAL A 147 -4.43 4.90 6.18
CA VAL A 147 -3.41 5.31 5.21
C VAL A 147 -2.21 5.96 5.91
N LYS A 148 -2.45 6.90 6.85
CA LYS A 148 -1.37 7.55 7.60
C LYS A 148 -0.53 6.53 8.39
N ALA A 149 -1.19 5.61 9.06
CA ALA A 149 -0.54 4.57 9.84
C ALA A 149 0.23 3.57 8.97
N ALA A 150 -0.32 3.18 7.83
CA ALA A 150 0.37 2.31 6.86
C ALA A 150 1.65 2.97 6.33
N VAL A 151 1.58 4.26 5.98
CA VAL A 151 2.76 5.05 5.54
C VAL A 151 3.82 5.11 6.63
N ASN A 152 3.43 5.42 7.87
CA ASN A 152 4.35 5.44 8.99
C ASN A 152 4.97 4.05 9.26
N GLY A 153 4.16 2.98 9.15
CA GLY A 153 4.61 1.61 9.30
C GLY A 153 5.65 1.20 8.26
N PHE A 154 5.52 1.65 7.01
CA PHE A 154 6.54 1.44 5.98
C PHE A 154 7.86 2.17 6.29
N HIS A 155 7.83 3.24 7.09
CA HIS A 155 9.03 3.92 7.59
C HIS A 155 9.49 3.39 8.97
N GLY A 156 8.94 2.27 9.43
CA GLY A 156 9.27 1.68 10.74
C GLY A 156 8.80 2.51 11.94
N LYS A 157 7.90 3.48 11.74
CA LYS A 157 7.37 4.36 12.79
C LYS A 157 6.00 3.84 13.27
N LYS A 158 5.82 3.75 14.59
CA LYS A 158 4.50 3.51 15.18
C LYS A 158 3.65 4.78 15.12
N THR A 159 2.35 4.63 14.92
CA THR A 159 1.43 5.78 14.87
C THR A 159 0.57 5.78 16.13
N ALA A 160 0.60 6.88 16.88
CA ALA A 160 -0.30 7.06 18.00
C ALA A 160 -1.74 7.32 17.50
N PHE A 161 -2.74 6.94 18.29
CA PHE A 161 -4.14 7.10 17.92
C PHE A 161 -4.50 8.57 17.62
N GLY A 162 -4.04 9.52 18.44
CA GLY A 162 -4.31 10.95 18.27
C GLY A 162 -3.74 11.50 16.96
N ASP A 163 -2.51 11.10 16.60
CA ASP A 163 -1.86 11.53 15.35
C ASP A 163 -2.56 10.96 14.13
N ALA A 164 -2.97 9.68 14.20
CA ALA A 164 -3.77 9.06 13.15
C ALA A 164 -5.11 9.80 12.99
N PHE A 165 -5.78 10.08 14.11
CA PHE A 165 -7.09 10.72 14.13
C PHE A 165 -7.04 12.16 13.58
N ASP A 166 -6.07 12.97 13.99
CA ASP A 166 -5.86 14.32 13.43
C ASP A 166 -5.62 14.27 11.92
N ALA A 167 -4.80 13.31 11.46
CA ALA A 167 -4.61 13.10 10.02
C ALA A 167 -5.90 12.68 9.31
N GLY A 168 -6.71 11.79 9.92
CA GLY A 168 -8.00 11.36 9.40
C GLY A 168 -9.00 12.50 9.26
N VAL A 169 -9.15 13.34 10.29
CA VAL A 169 -10.06 14.49 10.28
C VAL A 169 -9.64 15.52 9.24
N ARG A 170 -8.34 15.84 9.13
CA ARG A 170 -7.83 16.79 8.12
C ARG A 170 -8.06 16.30 6.69
N MET A 171 -7.98 14.99 6.47
CA MET A 171 -8.18 14.38 5.17
C MET A 171 -9.64 14.08 4.84
N MET A 172 -10.56 14.23 5.80
CA MET A 172 -11.98 13.93 5.63
C MET A 172 -12.61 14.70 4.47
N LEU A 173 -12.41 16.02 4.40
CA LEU A 173 -12.98 16.87 3.35
C LEU A 173 -12.44 16.52 1.95
N PRO A 174 -11.11 16.42 1.74
CA PRO A 174 -10.54 15.93 0.48
C PRO A 174 -11.05 14.54 0.07
N LEU A 175 -11.11 13.59 1.02
CA LEU A 175 -11.59 12.23 0.77
C LEU A 175 -13.08 12.20 0.46
N LEU A 176 -13.90 13.05 1.09
CA LEU A 176 -15.32 13.18 0.79
C LEU A 176 -15.54 13.74 -0.62
N GLY A 177 -14.80 14.80 -1.00
CA GLY A 177 -14.84 15.35 -2.35
C GLY A 177 -14.43 14.31 -3.41
N LEU A 178 -13.38 13.53 -3.11
CA LEU A 178 -12.96 12.40 -3.93
C LEU A 178 -14.06 11.34 -4.04
N ALA A 179 -14.68 10.97 -2.94
CA ALA A 179 -15.72 9.95 -2.91
C ALA A 179 -16.97 10.37 -3.70
N ILE A 180 -17.35 11.65 -3.65
CA ILE A 180 -18.47 12.18 -4.44
C ILE A 180 -18.15 12.08 -5.94
N ILE A 181 -16.98 12.57 -6.37
CA ILE A 181 -16.61 12.56 -7.80
C ILE A 181 -16.41 11.13 -8.32
N ALA A 182 -15.66 10.31 -7.59
CA ALA A 182 -15.42 8.92 -7.96
C ALA A 182 -16.71 8.10 -7.90
N GLY A 183 -17.55 8.34 -6.90
CA GLY A 183 -18.84 7.68 -6.71
C GLY A 183 -19.83 8.02 -7.82
N LEU A 184 -19.98 9.30 -8.18
CA LEU A 184 -20.83 9.72 -9.29
C LEU A 184 -20.33 9.17 -10.63
N GLY A 185 -19.01 9.23 -10.88
CA GLY A 185 -18.44 8.67 -12.11
C GLY A 185 -18.63 7.15 -12.22
N THR A 186 -18.34 6.43 -11.14
CA THR A 186 -18.49 4.96 -11.09
C THR A 186 -19.96 4.56 -11.17
N GLY A 187 -20.84 5.27 -10.45
CA GLY A 187 -22.28 5.03 -10.44
C GLY A 187 -22.93 5.30 -11.79
N LEU A 188 -22.62 6.43 -12.43
CA LEU A 188 -23.08 6.72 -13.79
C LEU A 188 -22.54 5.69 -14.79
N GLY A 189 -21.27 5.28 -14.63
CA GLY A 189 -20.68 4.17 -15.37
C GLY A 189 -21.53 2.91 -15.25
N MET A 190 -21.82 2.46 -14.02
CA MET A 190 -22.64 1.27 -13.74
C MET A 190 -24.05 1.35 -14.31
N ILE A 191 -24.69 2.53 -14.23
CA ILE A 191 -26.05 2.76 -14.76
C ILE A 191 -26.05 2.67 -16.29
N LEU A 192 -25.04 3.24 -16.95
CA LEU A 192 -24.97 3.27 -18.40
C LEU A 192 -24.62 1.87 -18.96
N LEU A 193 -23.64 1.19 -18.36
CA LEU A 193 -23.30 -0.22 -18.57
C LEU A 193 -22.42 -0.74 -17.40
N ILE A 194 -22.62 -1.99 -16.96
CA ILE A 194 -21.83 -2.56 -15.84
C ILE A 194 -20.31 -2.51 -16.10
N VAL A 195 -19.89 -2.76 -17.34
CA VAL A 195 -18.47 -2.82 -17.74
C VAL A 195 -17.72 -1.49 -17.52
N PRO A 196 -18.17 -0.32 -18.04
CA PRO A 196 -17.51 0.95 -17.77
C PRO A 196 -17.50 1.32 -16.29
N GLY A 197 -18.54 1.01 -15.53
CA GLY A 197 -18.54 1.20 -14.07
C GLY A 197 -17.40 0.43 -13.38
N LEU A 198 -17.23 -0.84 -13.76
CA LEU A 198 -16.17 -1.69 -13.22
C LEU A 198 -14.76 -1.21 -13.61
N ILE A 199 -14.60 -0.72 -14.85
CA ILE A 199 -13.34 -0.14 -15.32
C ILE A 199 -12.99 1.11 -14.49
N LEU A 200 -13.96 2.00 -14.22
CA LEU A 200 -13.76 3.19 -13.39
C LEU A 200 -13.38 2.82 -11.95
N ALA A 201 -14.04 1.81 -11.37
CA ALA A 201 -13.70 1.32 -10.03
C ALA A 201 -12.23 0.84 -9.94
N VAL A 202 -11.77 0.09 -10.94
CA VAL A 202 -10.36 -0.37 -11.04
C VAL A 202 -9.41 0.82 -11.19
N LEU A 203 -9.76 1.80 -12.03
CA LEU A 203 -8.91 2.98 -12.30
C LEU A 203 -8.75 3.88 -11.08
N TRP A 204 -9.74 3.94 -10.18
CA TRP A 204 -9.78 4.88 -9.07
C TRP A 204 -9.57 4.25 -7.69
N VAL A 205 -9.36 2.94 -7.61
CA VAL A 205 -9.21 2.20 -6.34
C VAL A 205 -8.12 2.79 -5.42
N VAL A 206 -7.02 3.30 -5.96
CA VAL A 206 -5.91 3.91 -5.18
C VAL A 206 -5.93 5.45 -5.16
N ALA A 207 -7.06 6.07 -5.50
CA ALA A 207 -7.14 7.53 -5.52
C ALA A 207 -7.12 8.13 -4.10
N ALA A 208 -7.77 7.47 -3.13
CA ALA A 208 -7.77 7.91 -1.73
C ALA A 208 -6.36 8.00 -1.12
N PRO A 209 -5.52 6.94 -1.18
CA PRO A 209 -4.15 7.04 -0.69
C PRO A 209 -3.31 8.02 -1.50
N SER A 210 -3.60 8.25 -2.78
CA SER A 210 -2.92 9.29 -3.58
C SER A 210 -3.22 10.70 -3.04
N VAL A 211 -4.46 10.99 -2.62
CA VAL A 211 -4.80 12.27 -1.95
C VAL A 211 -4.02 12.42 -0.65
N VAL A 212 -4.01 11.39 0.19
CA VAL A 212 -3.43 11.46 1.54
C VAL A 212 -1.90 11.53 1.50
N VAL A 213 -1.27 10.73 0.64
CA VAL A 213 0.19 10.58 0.57
C VAL A 213 0.81 11.70 -0.24
N GLU A 214 0.23 12.02 -1.40
CA GLU A 214 0.80 13.01 -2.33
C GLU A 214 0.24 14.42 -2.08
N LYS A 215 -0.74 14.58 -1.17
CA LYS A 215 -1.39 15.87 -0.84
C LYS A 215 -1.91 16.63 -2.07
N ARG A 216 -2.30 15.89 -3.11
CA ARG A 216 -2.78 16.44 -4.38
C ARG A 216 -4.27 16.79 -4.32
N GLY A 217 -4.71 17.62 -5.26
CA GLY A 217 -6.13 17.91 -5.45
C GLY A 217 -6.91 16.68 -5.89
N VAL A 218 -8.23 16.68 -5.67
CA VAL A 218 -9.10 15.53 -5.93
C VAL A 218 -8.98 15.00 -7.37
N PHE A 219 -9.03 15.89 -8.37
CA PHE A 219 -8.93 15.50 -9.79
C PHE A 219 -7.55 14.97 -10.17
N GLU A 220 -6.48 15.57 -9.64
CA GLU A 220 -5.11 15.11 -9.86
C GLU A 220 -4.89 13.73 -9.26
N SER A 221 -5.46 13.45 -8.08
CA SER A 221 -5.38 12.12 -7.46
C SER A 221 -6.12 11.04 -8.25
N LEU A 222 -7.22 11.37 -8.94
CA LEU A 222 -7.90 10.45 -9.84
C LEU A 222 -7.07 10.12 -11.08
N GLN A 223 -6.45 11.14 -11.69
CA GLN A 223 -5.54 10.94 -12.82
C GLN A 223 -4.34 10.09 -12.42
N ARG A 224 -3.75 10.41 -11.27
CA ARG A 224 -2.64 9.66 -10.69
C ARG A 224 -2.98 8.20 -10.42
N SER A 225 -4.15 7.93 -9.86
CA SER A 225 -4.64 6.56 -9.62
C SER A 225 -4.78 5.77 -10.92
N ARG A 226 -5.33 6.41 -11.96
CA ARG A 226 -5.43 5.83 -13.32
C ARG A 226 -4.05 5.53 -13.90
N ASP A 227 -3.07 6.40 -13.65
CA ASP A 227 -1.71 6.18 -14.12
C ASP A 227 -1.07 5.01 -13.36
N LEU A 228 -1.12 4.98 -12.04
CA LEU A 228 -0.55 3.90 -11.22
C LEU A 228 -1.12 2.52 -11.58
N THR A 229 -2.41 2.45 -11.91
CA THR A 229 -3.09 1.20 -12.31
C THR A 229 -2.83 0.79 -13.76
N ARG A 230 -2.23 1.67 -14.59
CA ARG A 230 -1.90 1.36 -16.00
C ARG A 230 -0.87 0.23 -16.07
N GLY A 231 -1.18 -0.81 -16.85
CA GLY A 231 -0.33 -2.00 -16.99
C GLY A 231 -0.70 -3.14 -16.03
N HIS A 232 -1.41 -2.85 -14.93
CA HIS A 232 -1.73 -3.84 -13.88
C HIS A 232 -3.24 -3.97 -13.61
N ARG A 233 -4.08 -3.57 -14.57
CA ARG A 233 -5.54 -3.53 -14.39
C ARG A 233 -6.16 -4.90 -14.12
N TRP A 234 -5.65 -5.96 -14.74
CA TRP A 234 -6.14 -7.33 -14.54
C TRP A 234 -5.85 -7.86 -13.12
N PRO A 235 -4.60 -7.77 -12.61
CA PRO A 235 -4.33 -8.10 -11.21
C PRO A 235 -5.12 -7.27 -10.21
N VAL A 236 -5.25 -5.96 -10.44
CA VAL A 236 -6.06 -5.06 -9.58
C VAL A 236 -7.52 -5.47 -9.60
N PHE A 237 -8.06 -5.79 -10.77
CA PHE A 237 -9.41 -6.31 -10.93
C PHE A 237 -9.61 -7.64 -10.19
N GLY A 238 -8.66 -8.56 -10.31
CA GLY A 238 -8.67 -9.82 -9.57
C GLY A 238 -8.69 -9.60 -8.05
N LEU A 239 -7.89 -8.67 -7.53
CA LEU A 239 -7.91 -8.30 -6.10
C LEU A 239 -9.27 -7.75 -5.67
N LEU A 240 -9.83 -6.84 -6.46
CA LEU A 240 -11.15 -6.27 -6.19
C LEU A 240 -12.24 -7.33 -6.21
N MET A 241 -12.15 -8.30 -7.13
CA MET A 241 -13.08 -9.42 -7.21
C MET A 241 -12.96 -10.33 -5.98
N ILE A 242 -11.74 -10.64 -5.53
CA ILE A 242 -11.52 -11.39 -4.28
C ILE A 242 -12.14 -10.66 -3.09
N TYR A 243 -11.89 -9.35 -2.98
CA TYR A 243 -12.49 -8.53 -1.91
C TYR A 243 -14.02 -8.52 -1.99
N PHE A 244 -14.59 -8.39 -3.19
CA PHE A 244 -16.03 -8.42 -3.42
C PHE A 244 -16.64 -9.75 -3.00
N VAL A 245 -16.07 -10.88 -3.43
CA VAL A 245 -16.52 -12.23 -3.05
C VAL A 245 -16.40 -12.42 -1.54
N LEU A 246 -15.29 -12.01 -0.92
CA LEU A 246 -15.11 -12.12 0.52
C LEU A 246 -16.15 -11.30 1.29
N SER A 247 -16.44 -10.07 0.84
CA SER A 247 -17.47 -9.22 1.44
C SER A 247 -18.86 -9.86 1.33
N TRP A 248 -19.19 -10.48 0.20
CA TRP A 248 -20.43 -11.25 0.03
C TRP A 248 -20.50 -12.49 0.93
N VAL A 249 -19.41 -13.25 1.05
CA VAL A 249 -19.34 -14.42 1.94
C VAL A 249 -19.57 -14.00 3.39
N ILE A 250 -18.92 -12.91 3.85
CA ILE A 250 -19.12 -12.37 5.19
C ILE A 250 -20.58 -11.92 5.35
N GLY A 251 -21.14 -11.19 4.37
CA GLY A 251 -22.53 -10.75 4.38
C GLY A 251 -23.53 -11.91 4.47
N PHE A 252 -23.32 -12.98 3.70
CA PHE A 252 -24.14 -14.19 3.78
C PHE A 252 -23.97 -14.95 5.10
N ALA A 253 -22.76 -15.05 5.63
CA ALA A 253 -22.52 -15.69 6.92
C ALA A 253 -23.26 -14.95 8.05
N VAL A 254 -23.24 -13.63 8.02
CA VAL A 254 -23.93 -12.77 8.99
C VAL A 254 -25.43 -12.85 8.81
N GLY A 255 -25.94 -12.75 7.57
CA GLY A 255 -27.36 -12.93 7.28
C GLY A 255 -27.87 -14.31 7.68
N GLY A 256 -27.07 -15.36 7.44
CA GLY A 256 -27.37 -16.73 7.88
C GLY A 256 -27.41 -16.87 9.40
N LEU A 257 -26.50 -16.23 10.12
CA LEU A 257 -26.52 -16.16 11.59
C LEU A 257 -27.76 -15.41 12.10
N SER A 258 -28.12 -14.27 11.49
CA SER A 258 -29.34 -13.54 11.83
C SER A 258 -30.59 -14.40 11.61
N ILE A 259 -30.65 -15.19 10.52
CA ILE A 259 -31.75 -16.14 10.28
C ILE A 259 -31.76 -17.26 11.32
N ALA A 260 -30.61 -17.87 11.62
CA ALA A 260 -30.50 -18.92 12.63
C ALA A 260 -30.92 -18.44 14.03
N ALA A 261 -30.73 -17.15 14.32
CA ALA A 261 -31.16 -16.50 15.55
C ALA A 261 -32.64 -16.03 15.54
N GLY A 262 -33.43 -16.44 14.54
CA GLY A 262 -34.87 -16.15 14.44
C GLY A 262 -35.25 -15.03 13.46
N GLY A 263 -34.31 -14.50 12.68
CA GLY A 263 -34.59 -13.56 11.59
C GLY A 263 -35.14 -14.24 10.33
N THR A 264 -35.56 -13.44 9.35
CA THR A 264 -36.14 -13.94 8.08
C THR A 264 -35.41 -13.41 6.85
N PHE A 265 -35.49 -14.13 5.74
CA PHE A 265 -34.84 -13.79 4.46
C PHE A 265 -35.37 -12.48 3.84
N THR A 266 -36.60 -12.09 4.18
CA THR A 266 -37.27 -10.87 3.70
C THR A 266 -37.00 -9.64 4.56
N GLY A 267 -36.12 -9.75 5.55
CA GLY A 267 -35.84 -8.66 6.49
C GLY A 267 -36.88 -8.50 7.60
N GLY A 268 -37.78 -9.45 7.79
CA GLY A 268 -38.62 -9.51 8.99
C GLY A 268 -37.79 -9.75 10.25
N SER A 269 -38.27 -9.19 11.37
CA SER A 269 -37.60 -8.98 12.67
C SER A 269 -36.57 -10.06 13.02
N SER A 270 -35.33 -9.83 12.59
CA SER A 270 -34.15 -10.39 13.23
C SER A 270 -34.21 -10.11 14.73
N ASN A 271 -33.60 -10.99 15.51
CA ASN A 271 -33.34 -10.71 16.90
C ASN A 271 -32.46 -9.44 16.95
N LEU A 272 -33.06 -8.30 17.30
CA LEU A 272 -32.40 -7.00 17.31
C LEU A 272 -31.10 -7.03 18.12
N LEU A 273 -31.02 -7.86 19.15
CA LEU A 273 -29.81 -8.06 19.94
C LEU A 273 -28.67 -8.67 19.10
N VAL A 274 -28.97 -9.61 18.21
CA VAL A 274 -27.98 -10.23 17.32
C VAL A 274 -27.49 -9.23 16.28
N ASP A 275 -28.39 -8.43 15.69
CA ASP A 275 -28.00 -7.46 14.66
C ASP A 275 -27.22 -6.26 15.21
N ILE A 276 -27.53 -5.80 16.43
CA ILE A 276 -26.76 -4.73 17.11
C ILE A 276 -25.33 -5.17 17.39
N ILE A 277 -25.08 -6.47 17.55
CA ILE A 277 -23.74 -7.00 17.77
C ILE A 277 -23.05 -7.29 16.43
N THR A 278 -23.71 -8.04 15.56
CA THR A 278 -23.11 -8.56 14.33
C THR A 278 -22.90 -7.48 13.27
N GLY A 279 -23.86 -6.56 13.09
CA GLY A 279 -23.78 -5.49 12.08
C GLY A 279 -22.56 -4.58 12.25
N PRO A 280 -22.37 -3.95 13.43
CA PRO A 280 -21.20 -3.14 13.72
C PRO A 280 -19.89 -3.89 13.57
N LEU A 281 -19.82 -5.14 14.05
CA LEU A 281 -18.60 -5.96 13.93
C LEU A 281 -18.21 -6.18 12.47
N VAL A 282 -19.17 -6.45 11.60
CA VAL A 282 -18.93 -6.64 10.15
C VAL A 282 -18.44 -5.35 9.52
N ASN A 283 -19.05 -4.21 9.84
CA ASN A 283 -18.63 -2.91 9.33
C ASN A 283 -17.21 -2.53 9.80
N VAL A 284 -16.89 -2.81 11.06
CA VAL A 284 -15.56 -2.61 11.65
C VAL A 284 -14.51 -3.42 10.90
N VAL A 285 -14.72 -4.72 10.77
CA VAL A 285 -13.77 -5.63 10.10
C VAL A 285 -13.63 -5.25 8.63
N SER A 286 -14.75 -5.06 7.93
CA SER A 286 -14.75 -4.73 6.51
C SER A 286 -14.07 -3.38 6.24
N GLY A 287 -14.34 -2.36 7.06
CA GLY A 287 -13.72 -1.05 6.94
C GLY A 287 -12.20 -1.08 7.13
N VAL A 288 -11.71 -1.83 8.14
CA VAL A 288 -10.27 -1.99 8.38
C VAL A 288 -9.60 -2.76 7.23
N VAL A 289 -10.19 -3.87 6.78
CA VAL A 289 -9.64 -4.68 5.68
C VAL A 289 -9.63 -3.89 4.37
N ALA A 290 -10.70 -3.16 4.05
CA ALA A 290 -10.79 -2.35 2.84
C ALA A 290 -9.75 -1.25 2.82
N SER A 291 -9.65 -0.47 3.90
CA SER A 291 -8.74 0.66 3.99
C SER A 291 -7.27 0.23 3.97
N ALA A 292 -6.91 -0.83 4.71
CA ALA A 292 -5.56 -1.39 4.69
C ALA A 292 -5.23 -2.05 3.35
N GLY A 293 -6.22 -2.69 2.71
CA GLY A 293 -6.12 -3.28 1.37
C GLY A 293 -5.76 -2.24 0.32
N VAL A 294 -6.51 -1.14 0.29
CA VAL A 294 -6.28 -0.01 -0.63
C VAL A 294 -4.92 0.64 -0.40
N ALA A 295 -4.51 0.82 0.86
CA ALA A 295 -3.20 1.38 1.18
C ALA A 295 -2.04 0.47 0.74
N ALA A 296 -2.15 -0.84 0.97
CA ALA A 296 -1.15 -1.83 0.55
C ALA A 296 -1.08 -1.92 -0.99
N LEU A 297 -2.22 -1.88 -1.68
CA LEU A 297 -2.29 -1.88 -3.12
C LEU A 297 -1.61 -0.64 -3.73
N TYR A 298 -1.87 0.53 -3.14
CA TYR A 298 -1.21 1.77 -3.55
C TYR A 298 0.30 1.67 -3.44
N TYR A 299 0.80 1.17 -2.32
CA TYR A 299 2.23 1.02 -2.11
C TYR A 299 2.85 0.03 -3.12
N GLU A 300 2.23 -1.12 -3.38
CA GLU A 300 2.74 -2.07 -4.38
C GLU A 300 2.72 -1.51 -5.81
N LEU A 301 1.64 -0.85 -6.23
CA LEU A 301 1.58 -0.23 -7.56
C LEU A 301 2.64 0.87 -7.71
N ARG A 302 2.89 1.62 -6.63
CA ARG A 302 3.90 2.67 -6.62
C ARG A 302 5.31 2.08 -6.70
N THR A 303 5.63 1.06 -5.91
CA THR A 303 6.92 0.37 -5.98
C THR A 303 7.13 -0.30 -7.34
N ALA A 304 6.11 -0.94 -7.89
CA ALA A 304 6.17 -1.61 -9.20
C ALA A 304 6.41 -0.62 -10.35
N LYS A 305 5.75 0.54 -10.30
CA LYS A 305 5.78 1.51 -11.40
C LYS A 305 6.90 2.54 -11.29
N GLU A 306 7.23 2.96 -10.08
CA GLU A 306 8.17 4.06 -9.84
C GLU A 306 9.54 3.55 -9.34
N GLY A 307 9.70 2.25 -9.08
CA GLY A 307 10.96 1.69 -8.59
C GLY A 307 11.34 2.10 -7.17
N VAL A 308 10.52 2.93 -6.50
CA VAL A 308 10.72 3.35 -5.12
C VAL A 308 10.39 2.19 -4.18
N GLY A 309 11.32 1.24 -4.11
CA GLY A 309 11.55 0.45 -2.91
C GLY A 309 12.12 1.39 -1.84
N SER A 310 11.87 1.07 -0.59
CA SER A 310 12.20 1.80 0.65
C SER A 310 13.63 2.37 0.82
N ASN A 311 14.54 2.25 -0.15
CA ASN A 311 15.92 2.70 -0.09
C ASN A 311 16.18 4.11 -0.67
N GLU A 312 15.31 4.67 -1.53
CA GLU A 312 15.53 6.01 -2.11
C GLU A 312 15.05 7.17 -1.22
N LEU A 313 14.30 6.89 -0.15
CA LEU A 313 13.92 7.92 0.84
C LEU A 313 15.06 8.28 1.79
N LEU A 314 16.17 7.53 1.78
CA LEU A 314 17.35 7.79 2.59
C LEU A 314 18.33 8.75 1.90
N SER A 315 18.31 8.89 0.58
CA SER A 315 19.23 9.76 -0.17
C SER A 315 18.71 11.19 -0.40
N VAL A 316 17.47 11.48 -0.02
CA VAL A 316 16.88 12.84 -0.14
C VAL A 316 17.03 13.65 1.16
N PHE A 317 17.60 13.05 2.21
CA PHE A 317 17.82 13.69 3.51
C PHE A 317 19.30 13.67 3.98
N ASP A 318 20.24 13.35 3.08
CA ASP A 318 21.68 13.61 3.25
C ASP A 318 22.14 14.71 2.27
#